data_AF-A0A8J7APL8-F1
#
_entry.id   AF-A0A8J7APL8-F1
#
_cell.length_a   1.000
_cell.length_b   1.000
_cell.length_c   1.000
_cell.angle_alpha   90.00
_cell.angle_beta   90.00
_cell.angle_gamma   90.00
#
_symmetry.space_group_name_H-M   'P 1'
#
loop_
_entity.id
_entity.type
_entity.pdbx_description
1 polymer ?
#
loop_
_entity_poly.entity_id
_entity_poly.type
_entity_poly.pdbx_seq_one_letter_code
_entity_poly.pdbx_strand_id
1 'polypeptide(L)'
;MPNWSTIEANFSQIPHAQQLGELASSLARLKSWLHNSANREVVPVLLEEGLLYLSLIQGESQINSELDQLQGLLQDWKRNWVNIWGNSTETANIADVASAWSKKVLGMSGLLTSQSMSA
;
A
#
# COMPACT_ATOMS: atom_id res chain seq x y z
N MET A 1 -16.70 -7.85 3.75
CA MET A 1 -15.25 -8.07 3.51
C MET A 1 -15.05 -8.24 2.01
N PRO A 2 -13.92 -7.75 1.45
CA PRO A 2 -13.57 -7.98 0.05
C PRO A 2 -13.47 -9.48 -0.26
N ASN A 3 -13.61 -9.83 -1.55
CA ASN A 3 -13.29 -11.17 -2.00
C ASN A 3 -11.77 -11.30 -2.18
N TRP A 4 -11.08 -11.61 -1.07
CA TRP A 4 -9.62 -11.66 -1.02
C TRP A 4 -9.03 -12.66 -2.03
N SER A 5 -9.66 -13.82 -2.22
CA SER A 5 -9.20 -14.82 -3.17
C SER A 5 -9.23 -14.33 -4.62
N THR A 6 -10.24 -13.53 -4.99
CA THR A 6 -10.29 -12.91 -6.33
C THR A 6 -9.24 -11.81 -6.47
N ILE A 7 -9.02 -11.01 -5.43
CA ILE A 7 -7.99 -9.95 -5.44
C ILE A 7 -6.60 -10.56 -5.61
N GLU A 8 -6.28 -11.59 -4.82
CA GLU A 8 -5.02 -12.34 -4.91
C GLU A 8 -4.84 -12.97 -6.29
N ALA A 9 -5.85 -13.71 -6.79
CA ALA A 9 -5.77 -14.35 -8.09
C ALA A 9 -5.53 -13.35 -9.23
N ASN A 10 -6.19 -12.19 -9.21
CA ASN A 10 -5.95 -11.16 -10.22
C ASN A 10 -4.56 -10.53 -10.08
N PHE A 11 -4.10 -10.29 -8.85
CA PHE A 11 -2.83 -9.63 -8.56
C PHE A 11 -1.61 -10.51 -8.92
N SER A 12 -1.70 -11.83 -8.73
CA SER A 12 -0.62 -12.76 -9.09
C SER A 12 -0.48 -12.97 -10.61
N GLN A 13 -1.44 -12.51 -11.42
CA GLN A 13 -1.39 -12.65 -12.89
C GLN A 13 -0.81 -11.42 -13.60
N ILE A 14 -0.65 -10.29 -12.89
CA ILE A 14 -0.10 -9.07 -13.48
C ILE A 14 1.44 -9.04 -13.34
N PRO A 15 2.16 -8.39 -14.27
CA PRO A 15 3.62 -8.26 -14.19
C PRO A 15 4.09 -7.58 -12.91
N HIS A 16 5.29 -7.95 -12.43
CA HIS A 16 5.86 -7.41 -11.19
C HIS A 16 5.90 -5.87 -11.12
N ALA A 17 6.23 -5.20 -12.22
CA ALA A 17 6.17 -3.74 -12.29
C ALA A 17 4.75 -3.21 -12.01
N GLN A 18 3.71 -3.87 -12.53
CA GLN A 18 2.33 -3.51 -12.28
C GLN A 18 1.90 -3.84 -10.83
N GLN A 19 2.36 -4.96 -10.26
CA GLN A 19 2.12 -5.28 -8.85
C GLN A 19 2.64 -4.18 -7.91
N LEU A 20 3.87 -3.69 -8.14
CA LEU A 20 4.42 -2.55 -7.41
C LEU A 20 3.61 -1.27 -7.66
N GLY A 21 3.12 -1.05 -8.89
CA GLY A 21 2.22 0.04 -9.22
C GLY A 21 0.90 0.01 -8.43
N GLU A 22 0.28 -1.17 -8.31
CA GLU A 22 -0.95 -1.38 -7.53
C GLU A 22 -0.73 -1.15 -6.03
N LEU A 23 0.41 -1.62 -5.48
CA LEU A 23 0.81 -1.32 -4.11
C LEU A 23 0.98 0.20 -3.90
N ALA A 24 1.67 0.89 -4.82
CA ALA A 24 1.83 2.34 -4.76
C ALA A 24 0.49 3.08 -4.82
N SER A 25 -0.45 2.61 -5.65
CA SER A 25 -1.81 3.13 -5.75
C SER A 25 -2.59 2.93 -4.45
N SER A 26 -2.49 1.76 -3.82
CA SER A 26 -3.13 1.46 -2.53
C SER A 26 -2.63 2.40 -1.42
N LEU A 27 -1.32 2.68 -1.38
CA LEU A 27 -0.74 3.65 -0.44
C LEU A 27 -1.20 5.10 -0.70
N ALA A 28 -1.37 5.50 -1.96
CA ALA A 28 -1.93 6.80 -2.31
C ALA A 28 -3.40 6.92 -1.87
N ARG A 29 -4.19 5.84 -2.02
CA ARG A 29 -5.55 5.75 -1.51
C ARG A 29 -5.58 5.87 0.01
N LEU A 30 -4.64 5.23 0.71
CA LEU A 30 -4.55 5.28 2.18
C LEU A 30 -4.37 6.71 2.67
N LYS A 31 -3.43 7.47 2.09
CA LYS A 31 -3.28 8.90 2.36
C LYS A 31 -4.60 9.66 2.17
N SER A 32 -5.26 9.48 1.04
CA SER A 32 -6.51 10.18 0.73
C SER A 32 -7.61 9.88 1.76
N TRP A 33 -7.70 8.62 2.18
CA TRP A 33 -8.77 8.17 3.08
C TRP A 33 -8.55 8.54 4.53
N LEU A 34 -7.31 8.70 4.97
CA LEU A 34 -6.96 9.19 6.32
C LEU A 34 -7.47 10.61 6.59
N HIS A 35 -7.71 11.41 5.55
CA HIS A 35 -8.23 12.77 5.69
C HIS A 35 -9.77 12.84 5.76
N ASN A 36 -10.47 11.73 5.58
CA ASN A 36 -11.94 11.69 5.57
C ASN A 36 -12.47 10.82 6.70
N SER A 37 -13.19 11.43 7.64
CA SER A 37 -13.75 10.76 8.82
C SER A 37 -14.71 9.62 8.48
N ALA A 38 -15.38 9.68 7.32
CA ALA A 38 -16.29 8.63 6.85
C ALA A 38 -15.56 7.32 6.50
N ASN A 39 -14.25 7.34 6.30
CA ASN A 39 -13.47 6.18 5.88
C ASN A 39 -12.86 5.40 7.05
N ARG A 40 -13.14 5.78 8.30
CA ARG A 40 -12.58 5.14 9.51
C ARG A 40 -12.60 3.61 9.46
N GLU A 41 -13.76 3.05 9.13
CA GLU A 41 -13.99 1.60 9.13
C GLU A 41 -13.40 0.92 7.89
N VAL A 42 -13.06 1.68 6.86
CA VAL A 42 -12.55 1.18 5.58
C VAL A 42 -11.01 1.17 5.55
N VAL A 43 -10.35 2.08 6.28
CA VAL A 43 -8.88 2.14 6.34
C VAL A 43 -8.24 0.80 6.77
N PRO A 44 -8.74 0.07 7.79
CA PRO A 44 -8.21 -1.25 8.14
C PRO A 44 -8.24 -2.25 7.00
N VAL A 45 -9.29 -2.21 6.16
CA VAL A 45 -9.42 -3.08 4.99
C VAL A 45 -8.36 -2.72 3.95
N LEU A 46 -8.07 -1.44 3.77
CA LEU A 46 -7.02 -1.01 2.84
C LEU A 46 -5.61 -1.38 3.35
N LEU A 47 -5.39 -1.34 4.67
CA LEU A 47 -4.16 -1.84 5.28
C LEU A 47 -4.00 -3.35 5.07
N GLU A 48 -5.09 -4.12 5.16
CA GLU A 48 -5.09 -5.56 4.84
C GLU A 48 -4.77 -5.84 3.38
N GLU A 49 -5.35 -5.05 2.45
CA GLU A 49 -5.04 -5.16 1.02
C GLU A 49 -3.56 -4.89 0.75
N GLY A 50 -2.99 -3.81 1.31
CA GLY A 50 -1.57 -3.51 1.15
C GLY A 50 -0.66 -4.61 1.71
N LEU A 51 -1.03 -5.22 2.83
CA LEU A 51 -0.30 -6.35 3.42
C LEU A 51 -0.37 -7.60 2.55
N LEU A 52 -1.53 -7.88 1.93
CA LEU A 52 -1.69 -8.97 0.97
C LEU A 52 -0.78 -8.74 -0.24
N TYR A 53 -0.82 -7.56 -0.85
CA TYR A 53 0.03 -7.23 -2.00
C TYR A 53 1.51 -7.40 -1.70
N LEU A 54 1.97 -6.90 -0.54
CA LEU A 54 3.37 -7.10 -0.10
C LEU A 54 3.73 -8.57 0.01
N SER A 55 2.87 -9.39 0.63
CA SER A 55 3.14 -10.82 0.79
C SER A 55 3.28 -11.55 -0.54
N LEU A 56 2.47 -11.18 -1.54
CA LEU A 56 2.53 -11.76 -2.88
C LEU A 56 3.80 -11.32 -3.62
N ILE A 57 4.10 -10.01 -3.59
CA ILE A 57 5.31 -9.44 -4.20
C ILE A 57 6.59 -10.09 -3.61
N GLN A 58 6.65 -10.21 -2.28
CA GLN A 58 7.83 -10.77 -1.59
C GLN A 58 7.95 -12.28 -1.78
N GLY A 59 6.84 -13.01 -1.99
CA GLY A 59 6.88 -14.45 -2.28
C GLY A 59 7.49 -14.79 -3.64
N GLU A 60 7.43 -13.86 -4.59
CA GLU A 60 7.92 -14.04 -5.97
C GLU A 60 9.33 -13.48 -6.20
N SER A 61 9.89 -12.70 -5.27
CA SER A 61 11.12 -11.92 -5.46
C SER A 61 12.18 -12.16 -4.39
N GLN A 62 13.42 -11.74 -4.68
CA GLN A 62 14.51 -11.75 -3.71
C GLN A 62 14.20 -10.81 -2.54
N ILE A 63 14.69 -11.14 -1.34
CA ILE A 63 14.54 -10.33 -0.12
C ILE A 63 14.79 -8.85 -0.42
N ASN A 64 13.77 -8.02 -0.14
CA ASN A 64 13.81 -6.57 -0.35
C ASN A 64 13.54 -5.87 0.99
N SER A 65 14.62 -5.39 1.62
CA SER A 65 14.57 -4.75 2.94
C SER A 65 13.66 -3.52 2.98
N GLU A 66 13.43 -2.85 1.85
CA GLU A 66 12.52 -1.71 1.79
C GLU A 66 11.05 -2.17 1.87
N LEU A 67 10.70 -3.27 1.20
CA LEU A 67 9.36 -3.83 1.29
C LEU A 67 9.09 -4.45 2.67
N ASP A 68 10.11 -5.03 3.31
CA ASP A 68 10.02 -5.51 4.70
C ASP A 68 9.73 -4.36 5.67
N GLN A 69 10.41 -3.22 5.49
CA GLN A 69 10.18 -2.02 6.30
C GLN A 69 8.73 -1.51 6.11
N LEU A 70 8.25 -1.44 4.87
CA LEU A 70 6.89 -1.04 4.58
C LEU A 70 5.87 -2.00 5.20
N GLN A 71 6.12 -3.30 5.12
CA GLN A 71 5.25 -4.32 5.73
C GLN A 71 5.14 -4.13 7.24
N GLY A 72 6.25 -3.88 7.93
CA GLY A 72 6.26 -3.58 9.37
C GLY A 72 5.42 -2.34 9.71
N LEU A 73 5.56 -1.26 8.95
CA LEU A 73 4.75 -0.05 9.13
C LEU A 73 3.24 -0.34 8.99
N LEU A 74 2.83 -1.04 7.94
CA LEU A 74 1.42 -1.37 7.71
C LEU A 74 0.85 -2.28 8.82
N GLN A 75 1.64 -3.25 9.29
CA GLN A 75 1.25 -4.12 10.40
C GLN A 75 1.06 -3.34 11.71
N ASP A 76 1.97 -2.41 12.00
CA ASP A 76 1.91 -1.56 13.19
C ASP A 76 0.71 -0.61 13.15
N TRP A 77 0.45 0.01 12.00
CA TRP A 77 -0.73 0.87 11.82
C TRP A 77 -2.03 0.10 11.96
N LYS A 78 -2.11 -1.10 11.38
CA LYS A 78 -3.30 -1.96 11.51
C LYS A 78 -3.53 -2.35 12.97
N ARG A 79 -2.49 -2.80 13.66
CA ARG A 79 -2.55 -3.24 15.06
C ARG A 79 -2.97 -2.11 16.00
N ASN A 80 -2.50 -0.89 15.74
CA ASN A 80 -2.76 0.27 16.60
C ASN A 80 -3.87 1.20 16.09
N TRP A 81 -4.65 0.78 15.09
CA TRP A 81 -5.57 1.64 14.35
C TRP A 81 -6.56 2.40 15.24
N VAL A 82 -7.11 1.74 16.25
CA VAL A 82 -8.10 2.33 17.18
C VAL A 82 -7.54 3.57 17.89
N ASN A 83 -6.26 3.53 18.27
CA ASN A 83 -5.59 4.64 18.95
C ASN A 83 -5.20 5.73 17.95
N ILE A 84 -4.65 5.32 16.79
CA ILE A 84 -4.24 6.21 15.71
C ILE A 84 -5.40 7.10 15.26
N TRP A 85 -6.57 6.51 15.03
CA TRP A 85 -7.71 7.25 14.48
C TRP A 85 -8.17 8.41 15.37
N GLY A 86 -8.11 8.22 16.69
CA GLY A 86 -8.49 9.26 17.66
C GLY A 86 -7.51 10.44 17.71
N ASN A 87 -6.34 10.31 17.07
CA ASN A 87 -5.27 11.28 17.11
C ASN A 87 -4.99 11.86 15.71
N SER A 88 -5.46 13.08 15.47
CA SER A 88 -5.30 13.77 14.17
C SER A 88 -3.84 14.00 13.77
N THR A 89 -2.92 14.07 14.75
CA THR A 89 -1.48 14.20 14.47
C THR A 89 -0.91 12.87 13.96
N GLU A 90 -1.35 11.75 14.53
CA GLU A 90 -0.95 10.42 14.07
C GLU A 90 -1.51 10.11 12.68
N THR A 91 -2.78 10.42 12.42
CA THR A 91 -3.37 10.21 11.09
C THR A 91 -2.68 11.05 10.02
N ALA A 92 -2.31 12.30 10.31
CA ALA A 92 -1.54 13.15 9.42
C ALA A 92 -0.13 12.58 9.14
N ASN A 93 0.57 12.13 10.19
CA ASN A 93 1.89 11.51 10.04
C ASN A 93 1.82 10.25 9.15
N ILE A 94 0.84 9.38 9.36
CA ILE A 94 0.65 8.19 8.52
C ILE A 94 0.35 8.58 7.08
N ALA A 95 -0.45 9.62 6.85
CA ALA A 95 -0.74 10.10 5.50
C ALA A 95 0.55 10.56 4.78
N ASP A 96 1.44 11.27 5.46
CA ASP A 96 2.73 11.68 4.92
C ASP A 96 3.65 10.49 4.63
N VAL A 97 3.76 9.54 5.57
CA VAL A 97 4.58 8.33 5.39
C VAL A 97 4.03 7.47 4.26
N ALA A 98 2.72 7.25 4.18
CA ALA A 98 2.08 6.53 3.08
C ALA A 98 2.28 7.24 1.74
N SER A 99 2.23 8.57 1.71
CA SER A 99 2.52 9.35 0.50
C SER A 99 3.97 9.21 0.04
N ALA A 100 4.93 9.16 0.96
CA ALA A 100 6.34 8.95 0.65
C ALA A 100 6.58 7.54 0.09
N TRP A 101 6.02 6.52 0.74
CA TRP A 101 6.12 5.14 0.27
C TRP A 101 5.43 4.91 -1.07
N SER A 102 4.27 5.51 -1.31
CA SER A 102 3.60 5.45 -2.60
C SER A 102 4.54 5.90 -3.74
N LYS A 103 5.20 7.05 -3.58
CA LYS A 103 6.17 7.55 -4.56
C LYS A 103 7.38 6.63 -4.70
N LYS A 104 7.90 6.12 -3.58
CA LYS A 104 9.07 5.23 -3.56
C LYS A 104 8.78 3.92 -4.29
N VAL A 105 7.70 3.23 -3.93
CA VAL A 105 7.27 1.97 -4.56
C VAL A 105 6.96 2.18 -6.05
N LEU A 106 6.33 3.30 -6.41
CA LEU A 106 6.13 3.65 -7.82
C LEU A 106 7.47 3.85 -8.55
N GLY A 107 8.48 4.42 -7.90
CA GLY A 107 9.86 4.47 -8.43
C GLY A 107 10.46 3.08 -8.64
N MET A 108 10.32 2.18 -7.65
CA MET A 108 10.78 0.79 -7.72
C MET A 108 10.13 0.02 -8.88
N SER A 109 8.89 0.36 -9.22
CA SER A 109 8.16 -0.29 -10.32
C SER A 109 8.74 -0.02 -11.72
N GLY A 110 9.49 1.08 -11.89
CA GLY A 110 9.95 1.54 -13.21
C GLY A 110 8.83 2.04 -14.15
N LEU A 111 7.56 2.08 -13.71
CA LEU A 111 6.43 2.50 -14.56
C LEU A 111 6.47 3.98 -14.95
N LEU A 112 7.14 4.82 -14.16
CA LEU A 112 7.32 6.25 -14.46
C LEU A 112 8.22 6.49 -15.67
N THR A 113 9.22 5.64 -15.89
CA THR A 113 10.13 5.73 -17.04
C THR A 113 9.54 5.08 -18.29
N SER A 114 8.69 4.07 -18.12
CA SER A 114 8.05 3.35 -19.25
C SER A 114 6.97 4.18 -19.95
N GLN A 115 6.29 5.10 -19.25
CA GLN A 115 5.31 5.99 -19.88
C GLN A 115 5.93 7.08 -20.77
N SER A 116 7.22 7.39 -20.60
CA SER A 116 7.90 8.43 -21.39
C SER A 116 8.41 7.93 -22.74
N MET A 117 8.44 6.61 -23.00
CA MET A 117 8.91 6.02 -24.27
C MET A 117 7.78 5.57 -25.19
N SER A 118 6.54 6.01 -24.94
CA SER A 118 5.36 5.69 -25.77
C SER A 118 4.68 6.93 -26.37
N ALA A 119 5.39 8.07 -26.42
CA ALA A 119 4.92 9.31 -27.02
C ALA A 119 5.65 9.62 -28.34
#